data_AF-A0A5D6YCS8-F1
#
_entry.id   AF-A0A5D6YCS8-F1
#
_cell.length_a   1.000
_cell.length_b   1.000
_cell.length_c   1.000
_cell.angle_alpha   90.00
_cell.angle_beta   90.00
_cell.angle_gamma   90.00
#
_symmetry.space_group_name_H-M   'P 1'
#
loop_
_entity.id
_entity.type
_entity.pdbx_description
1 polymer ?
#
loop_
_entity_poly.entity_id
_entity_poly.type
_entity_poly.pdbx_seq_one_letter_code
_entity_poly.pdbx_strand_id
1 'polypeptide(L)' 'FRVLAASQDQKDWKAAAEANGISESTAWRIIKCGSVSPRGVEGARASCVKMTANAMAKLEELLEEECCMTLITMQDRL' A
#
# COMPACT_ATOMS: atom_id res chain seq x y z
N PHE A 1 -1.05 15.45 23.85
CA PHE A 1 0.07 15.95 23.02
C PHE A 1 0.28 14.98 21.87
N ARG A 2 0.23 15.42 20.61
CA ARG A 2 0.52 14.53 19.47
C ARG A 2 1.84 14.97 18.85
N VAL A 3 2.73 14.02 18.57
CA VAL A 3 4.08 14.27 18.03
C VAL A 3 4.04 15.11 16.74
N LEU A 4 3.11 14.81 15.82
CA LEU A 4 2.92 15.58 14.58
C LEU A 4 2.49 17.02 14.84
N ALA A 5 1.50 17.22 15.72
CA ALA A 5 1.00 18.55 16.04
C ALA A 5 2.08 19.39 16.72
N ALA A 6 2.87 18.79 17.62
CA ALA A 6 3.99 19.47 18.25
C ALA A 6 5.05 19.92 17.23
N SER A 7 5.38 19.06 16.25
CA SER A 7 6.33 19.43 15.18
C SER A 7 5.79 20.53 14.27
N GLN A 8 4.50 20.53 13.94
CA GLN A 8 3.88 21.57 13.10
C GLN A 8 3.82 22.92 13.82
N ASP A 9 3.57 22.90 15.12
CA ASP A 9 3.54 24.10 15.99
C ASP A 9 4.94 24.58 16.40
N GLN A 10 6.04 24.02 15.86
CA GLN A 10 7.43 24.27 16.29
C GLN A 10 7.68 24.06 17.80
N LYS A 11 6.86 23.22 18.45
CA LYS A 11 7.00 22.83 19.85
C LYS A 11 7.92 21.61 19.98
N ASP A 12 8.32 21.32 21.22
CA ASP A 12 9.16 20.15 21.50
C ASP A 12 8.40 18.83 21.27
N TRP A 13 8.64 18.25 20.10
CA TRP A 13 8.07 16.96 19.71
C TRP A 13 8.72 15.79 20.44
N LYS A 14 9.91 15.95 21.04
CA LYS A 14 10.56 14.90 21.85
C LYS A 14 9.85 14.74 23.18
N ALA A 15 9.50 15.84 23.83
CA ALA A 15 8.64 15.84 25.01
C ALA A 15 7.26 15.20 24.69
N ALA A 16 6.72 15.47 23.51
CA ALA A 16 5.52 14.78 23.04
C ALA A 16 5.75 13.27 22.82
N ALA A 17 6.90 12.84 22.31
CA ALA A 17 7.21 11.41 22.11
C ALA A 17 7.28 10.66 23.46
N GLU A 18 7.99 11.23 24.43
CA GLU A 18 8.13 10.71 25.79
C GLU A 18 6.77 10.60 26.48
N ALA A 19 5.96 11.67 26.43
CA ALA A 19 4.61 11.68 26.99
C ALA A 19 3.65 10.66 26.35
N ASN A 20 3.94 10.19 25.13
CA ASN A 20 3.16 9.15 24.44
C ASN A 20 3.80 7.76 24.54
N GLY A 21 4.93 7.60 25.22
CA GLY A 21 5.65 6.32 25.30
C GLY A 21 6.17 5.82 23.94
N ILE A 22 6.40 6.74 22.99
CA ILE A 22 6.87 6.43 21.64
C ILE A 22 8.39 6.63 21.59
N SER A 23 9.13 5.69 20.99
CA SER A 23 10.58 5.87 20.81
C SER A 23 10.88 7.10 19.95
N GLU A 24 12.00 7.77 20.23
CA GLU A 24 12.43 8.94 19.44
C GLU A 24 12.53 8.61 17.94
N SER A 25 13.01 7.41 17.60
CA SER A 25 13.06 6.91 16.22
C SER A 25 11.69 6.80 15.55
N THR A 26 10.68 6.32 16.29
CA THR A 26 9.31 6.19 15.80
C THR A 26 8.66 7.57 15.68
N ALA A 27 8.88 8.47 16.64
CA ALA A 27 8.41 9.85 16.61
C ALA A 27 9.00 10.61 15.41
N TRP A 28 10.30 10.47 15.17
CA TRP A 28 10.96 11.06 14.00
C TRP A 28 10.41 10.50 12.68
N ARG A 29 10.15 9.19 12.61
CA ARG A 29 9.53 8.57 11.42
C ARG A 29 8.12 9.12 11.18
N ILE A 30 7.33 9.30 12.23
CA ILE A 30 6.00 9.91 12.16
C ILE A 30 6.11 11.33 11.58
N ILE A 31 7.02 12.17 12.10
CA ILE A 31 7.26 13.53 11.61
C ILE A 31 7.69 13.52 10.14
N LYS A 32 8.68 12.69 9.78
CA LYS A 32 9.21 12.58 8.42
C LYS A 32 8.16 12.08 7.41
N CYS A 33 7.32 11.12 7.80
CA CYS A 33 6.30 10.55 6.93
C CYS A 33 4.99 11.34 6.93
N GLY A 34 4.84 12.36 7.81
CA GLY A 34 3.63 13.18 7.91
C GLY A 34 2.35 12.41 8.28
N SER A 35 2.46 11.14 8.66
CA SER A 35 1.32 10.26 8.92
C SER A 35 1.59 9.33 10.10
N VAL A 36 0.55 9.15 10.93
CA VAL A 36 0.52 8.18 12.04
C VAL A 36 -0.02 6.83 11.58
N SER A 37 -0.61 6.77 10.37
CA SER A 37 -1.12 5.52 9.83
C SER A 37 0.02 4.52 9.74
N PRO A 38 -0.16 3.28 10.24
CA PRO A 38 0.67 2.18 9.78
C PRO A 38 0.67 2.25 8.26
N ARG A 39 1.87 2.32 7.67
CA ARG A 39 2.02 2.08 6.23
C ARG A 39 1.35 0.72 6.01
N GLY A 40 0.29 0.68 5.20
CA GLY A 40 -0.52 -0.52 5.02
C GLY A 40 0.40 -1.73 4.92
N VAL A 41 0.19 -2.69 5.81
CA VAL A 41 1.04 -3.88 5.92
C VAL A 41 0.78 -4.71 4.67
N GLU A 42 1.56 -4.40 3.64
CA GLU A 42 1.84 -5.22 2.46
C GLU A 42 0.66 -5.59 1.56
N GLY A 43 0.72 -5.11 0.31
CA GLY A 43 0.13 -5.78 -0.84
C GLY A 43 1.24 -6.43 -1.67
N ALA A 44 0.89 -7.32 -2.59
CA ALA A 44 1.84 -7.85 -3.57
C ALA A 44 2.50 -6.66 -4.31
N ARG A 45 3.83 -6.66 -4.43
CA ARG A 45 4.54 -5.68 -5.27
C ARG A 45 4.03 -5.83 -6.70
N ALA A 46 3.87 -4.74 -7.43
CA ALA A 46 3.41 -4.77 -8.83
C ALA A 46 4.24 -5.74 -9.69
N SER A 47 5.56 -5.80 -9.45
CA SER A 47 6.47 -6.75 -10.13
C SER A 47 6.21 -8.23 -9.80
N CYS A 48 5.48 -8.53 -8.73
CA CYS A 48 5.09 -9.88 -8.32
C CYS A 48 3.67 -10.25 -8.76
N VAL A 49 2.94 -9.32 -9.40
CA VAL A 49 1.58 -9.57 -9.90
C VAL A 49 1.68 -10.27 -11.26
N LYS A 50 1.34 -11.56 -11.29
CA LYS A 50 1.31 -12.37 -12.53
C LYS A 50 0.05 -12.15 -13.38
N MET A 51 -1.02 -11.66 -12.76
CA MET A 51 -2.32 -11.45 -13.40
C MET A 51 -2.88 -10.11 -12.95
N THR A 52 -3.06 -9.18 -13.89
CA THR A 52 -3.69 -7.90 -13.61
C THR A 52 -5.21 -8.01 -13.68
N ALA A 53 -5.94 -7.09 -13.06
CA ALA A 53 -7.39 -7.06 -13.15
C ALA A 53 -7.89 -6.91 -14.60
N ASN A 54 -7.16 -6.16 -15.42
CA ASN A 54 -7.48 -6.01 -16.85
C ASN A 54 -7.29 -7.33 -17.62
N ALA A 55 -6.19 -8.05 -17.35
CA ALA A 55 -5.96 -9.35 -17.96
C ALA A 55 -7.02 -10.38 -17.52
N MET A 56 -7.46 -10.34 -16.26
CA MET A 56 -8.56 -11.18 -15.76
C MET A 56 -9.88 -10.88 -16.47
N ALA A 57 -10.26 -9.61 -16.61
CA ALA A 57 -11.47 -9.21 -17.34
C ALA A 57 -11.42 -9.68 -18.80
N LYS A 58 -10.25 -9.58 -19.45
CA LYS A 58 -10.07 -10.07 -20.82
C LYS A 58 -10.22 -11.59 -20.92
N LEU A 59 -9.72 -12.35 -19.93
CA LEU A 59 -9.94 -13.80 -19.88
C LEU A 59 -11.43 -14.14 -19.73
N GLU A 60 -12.17 -13.38 -18.92
CA GLU A 60 -13.62 -13.56 -18.76
C GLU A 60 -14.35 -13.32 -20.09
N GLU A 61 -14.07 -12.22 -20.80
CA GLU A 61 -14.62 -11.95 -22.14
C GLU A 61 -14.33 -13.09 -23.13
N LEU A 62 -13.10 -13.63 -23.13
CA LEU A 62 -12.73 -14.74 -24.01
C LEU A 62 -13.54 -16.00 -23.70
N LEU A 63 -13.80 -16.32 -22.43
CA LEU A 63 -14.64 -17.46 -22.06
C LEU A 63 -16.12 -17.25 -22.39
N GLU A 64 -16.59 -16.00 -22.36
CA GLU A 64 -17.93 -15.65 -22.81
C GLU A 64 -18.08 -15.79 -24.34
N GLU A 65 -17.06 -15.45 -25.11
CA GLU A 65 -17.02 -15.64 -26.56
C GLU A 65 -16.98 -17.13 -26.94
N GLU A 66 -16.10 -17.90 -26.31
CA GLU A 66 -15.94 -19.34 -26.55
C GLU A 66 -15.51 -20.06 -25.27
N CYS A 67 -16.47 -20.74 -24.63
CA CYS A 67 -16.24 -21.40 -23.34
C CYS A 67 -15.24 -22.57 -23.38
N CYS A 68 -14.94 -23.08 -24.57
CA CYS A 68 -14.03 -24.20 -24.79
C CYS A 68 -12.60 -23.76 -25.17
N MET A 69 -12.32 -22.45 -25.18
CA MET A 69 -10.97 -21.96 -25.50
C MET A 69 -9.93 -22.53 -24.54
N THR A 70 -8.78 -22.93 -25.11
CA THR A 70 -7.66 -23.42 -24.29
C THR A 70 -6.89 -22.26 -23.68
N LEU A 71 -6.30 -22.46 -22.51
CA LEU A 71 -5.50 -21.42 -21.83
C LEU A 71 -4.32 -20.91 -22.68
N ILE A 72 -3.74 -21.75 -23.56
CA ILE A 72 -2.67 -21.34 -24.48
C ILE A 72 -3.22 -20.36 -25.51
N THR A 73 -4.36 -20.68 -26.12
CA THR A 73 -5.05 -19.79 -27.06
C THR A 73 -5.48 -18.48 -26.40
N MET A 74 -5.92 -18.52 -25.14
CA MET A 74 -6.24 -17.32 -24.38
C MET A 74 -4.99 -16.49 -24.11
N GLN A 75 -3.86 -17.12 -23.78
CA GLN A 75 -2.58 -16.44 -23.58
C GLN A 75 -2.10 -15.70 -24.84
N ASP A 76 -2.27 -16.29 -26.03
CA ASP A 76 -1.92 -15.66 -27.30
C ASP A 76 -2.81 -14.43 -27.63
N ARG A 77 -3.98 -14.32 -26.98
CA ARG A 77 -4.98 -13.27 -27.17
C ARG A 77 -5.00 -12.22 -26.06
N LEU A 78 -4.15 -12.37 -25.04
CA LEU A 78 -3.94 -11.41 -23.95
C LEU A 78 -2.95 -10.31 -24.33
#